data_AF-A0A267ERU4-F1
#
_entry.id   AF-A0A267ERU4-F1
#
_cell.length_a   1.000
_cell.length_b   1.000
_cell.length_c   1.000
_cell.angle_alpha   90.00
_cell.angle_beta   90.00
_cell.angle_gamma   90.00
#
_symmetry.space_group_name_H-M   'P 1'
#
loop_
_entity.id
_entity.type
_entity.pdbx_description
1 polymer ?
#
loop_
_entity_poly.entity_id
_entity_poly.type
_entity_poly.pdbx_seq_one_letter_code
_entity_poly.pdbx_strand_id
1 'polypeptide(L)'
;MTPEVEEVIVEQVTTALEDVTETEFTCFIKVLASLQCMQTVSGRQRLVDAICAQAIDAIDPTDSAEFEPQDLACVGRVRGCARQALPFLSKSIISDKFVTYYLDKVLPQLSQVSELADGDRPRLELMQQLAELSSHVSPDFKATDQQLSCLLNQLDSELPHHEDGSSKSATEYNFSHIESLLFAVHRLTQARQDYFGTNAGAFDALQNRLKHCQSASRSYQQSLKPSTDSTNSSAISIALATTSNICRLIEYLLLPKLLSRPPGQSESSAAASLTPSWLLGGQQKSRRRIAAPNIRPSDSDELSLNSPTKRPGRDSSDAAGLTTSRKRRAVDLPVYRPPVGKFSSAVGPMPKHSSAARGGRSRYYNVYTGAGAAASATAGRRSSGSGNR
;
A
#
# COMPACT_ATOMS: atom_id res chain seq x y z
N MET A 1 11.46 24.88 20.49
CA MET A 1 10.74 25.97 19.80
C MET A 1 9.47 26.25 20.58
N THR A 2 9.05 27.51 20.69
CA THR A 2 7.76 27.84 21.30
C THR A 2 6.64 27.54 20.29
N PRO A 3 5.40 27.28 20.72
CA PRO A 3 4.30 26.96 19.80
C PRO A 3 4.00 28.08 18.82
N GLU A 4 4.19 29.35 19.20
CA GLU A 4 4.01 30.50 18.32
C GLU A 4 5.01 30.49 17.17
N VAL A 5 6.26 30.11 17.45
CA VAL A 5 7.30 29.98 16.41
C VAL A 5 7.00 28.81 15.48
N GLU A 6 6.46 27.70 16.00
CA GLU A 6 6.05 26.57 15.16
C GLU A 6 4.92 26.95 14.20
N GLU A 7 3.89 27.65 14.66
CA GLU A 7 2.78 28.08 13.79
C GLU A 7 3.24 29.10 12.73
N VAL A 8 4.17 30.01 13.06
CA VAL A 8 4.78 30.89 12.05
C VAL A 8 5.54 30.09 10.99
N ILE A 9 6.30 29.05 11.39
CA ILE A 9 6.99 28.17 10.43
C ILE A 9 5.97 27.43 9.56
N VAL A 10 4.88 26.94 10.14
CA VAL A 10 3.81 26.29 9.39
C VAL A 10 3.29 27.23 8.31
N GLU A 11 2.89 28.45 8.69
CA GLU A 11 2.36 29.44 7.77
C GLU A 11 3.34 29.74 6.62
N GLN A 12 4.58 30.09 6.94
CA GLN A 12 5.60 30.44 5.95
C GLN A 12 5.94 29.27 5.02
N VAL A 13 6.06 28.06 5.56
CA VAL A 13 6.33 26.87 4.76
C VAL A 13 5.12 26.52 3.90
N THR A 14 3.88 26.65 4.40
CA THR A 14 2.68 26.38 3.59
C THR A 14 2.54 27.36 2.42
N THR A 15 2.87 28.64 2.62
CA THR A 15 2.93 29.60 1.51
C THR A 15 4.06 29.26 0.54
N ALA A 16 5.22 28.87 1.07
CA ALA A 16 6.35 28.47 0.22
C ALA A 16 6.03 27.24 -0.62
N LEU A 17 5.11 26.35 -0.19
CA LEU A 17 4.72 25.15 -0.96
C LEU A 17 4.09 25.49 -2.30
N GLU A 18 3.54 26.68 -2.51
CA GLU A 18 2.87 27.06 -3.78
C GLU A 18 3.83 27.01 -4.99
N ASP A 19 5.13 27.29 -4.79
CA ASP A 19 6.16 27.26 -5.83
C ASP A 19 7.41 26.53 -5.36
N VAL A 20 7.42 25.20 -5.52
CA VAL A 20 8.51 24.33 -5.06
C VAL A 20 8.91 23.28 -6.07
N THR A 21 10.20 22.97 -6.07
CA THR A 21 10.71 21.75 -6.71
C THR A 21 10.35 20.51 -5.90
N GLU A 22 10.39 19.31 -6.53
CA GLU A 22 10.12 18.04 -5.84
C GLU A 22 11.04 17.81 -4.62
N THR A 23 12.29 18.24 -4.72
CA THR A 23 13.29 18.12 -3.65
C THR A 23 12.97 19.04 -2.47
N GLU A 24 12.58 20.28 -2.75
CA GLU A 24 12.18 21.26 -1.72
C GLU A 24 10.88 20.85 -1.05
N PHE A 25 9.89 20.41 -1.84
CA PHE A 25 8.65 19.85 -1.34
C PHE A 25 8.91 18.75 -0.31
N THR A 26 9.72 17.75 -0.67
CA THR A 26 10.07 16.65 0.24
C THR A 26 10.80 17.15 1.50
N CYS A 27 11.62 18.20 1.39
CA CYS A 27 12.29 18.81 2.53
C CYS A 27 11.30 19.51 3.45
N PHE A 28 10.41 20.34 2.90
CA PHE A 28 9.39 21.07 3.64
C PHE A 28 8.42 20.14 4.36
N ILE A 29 7.95 19.06 3.71
CA ILE A 29 7.11 18.06 4.40
C ILE A 29 7.84 17.43 5.59
N LYS A 30 9.15 17.15 5.49
CA LYS A 30 9.94 16.66 6.63
C LYS A 30 10.08 17.68 7.75
N VAL A 31 10.29 18.95 7.40
CA VAL A 31 10.36 20.05 8.38
C VAL A 31 9.02 20.16 9.11
N LEU A 32 7.90 20.26 8.37
CA LEU A 32 6.56 20.34 8.94
C LEU A 32 6.26 19.12 9.83
N ALA A 33 6.55 17.91 9.37
CA ALA A 33 6.34 16.66 10.13
C ALA A 33 7.16 16.59 11.43
N SER A 34 8.25 17.36 11.53
CA SER A 34 9.10 17.40 12.73
C SER A 34 8.60 18.34 13.82
N LEU A 35 7.71 19.30 13.48
CA LEU A 35 7.14 20.27 14.42
C LEU A 35 6.21 19.58 15.44
N GLN A 36 6.20 20.04 16.69
CA GLN A 36 5.37 19.43 17.73
C GLN A 36 3.88 19.62 17.46
N CYS A 37 3.47 20.80 16.99
CA CYS A 37 2.08 21.10 16.63
C CYS A 37 1.54 20.17 15.53
N MET A 38 2.42 19.73 14.62
CA MET A 38 2.11 18.84 13.49
C MET A 38 2.11 17.35 13.84
N GLN A 39 2.61 16.95 15.02
CA GLN A 39 2.57 15.54 15.46
C GLN A 39 1.20 15.12 16.04
N THR A 40 0.34 16.09 16.34
CA THR A 40 -1.03 15.83 16.80
C THR A 40 -1.90 15.24 15.69
N VAL A 41 -3.08 14.67 16.02
CA VAL A 41 -4.02 14.17 15.00
C VAL A 41 -4.48 15.29 14.07
N SER A 42 -4.86 16.44 14.64
CA SER A 42 -5.27 17.61 13.86
C SER A 42 -4.12 18.19 13.04
N GLY A 43 -2.92 18.27 13.62
CA GLY A 43 -1.71 18.70 12.90
C GLY A 43 -1.38 17.80 11.71
N ARG A 44 -1.39 16.47 11.89
CA ARG A 44 -1.17 15.55 10.77
C ARG A 44 -2.27 15.62 9.71
N GLN A 45 -3.52 15.85 10.09
CA GLN A 45 -4.58 16.12 9.11
C GLN A 45 -4.32 17.41 8.33
N ARG A 46 -3.92 18.51 9.00
CA ARG A 46 -3.50 19.76 8.34
C ARG A 46 -2.35 19.51 7.35
N LEU A 47 -1.37 18.69 7.72
CA LEU A 47 -0.25 18.34 6.85
C LEU A 47 -0.69 17.53 5.62
N VAL A 48 -1.57 16.53 5.79
CA VAL A 48 -2.13 15.76 4.68
C VAL A 48 -2.96 16.65 3.76
N ASP A 49 -3.76 17.55 4.33
CA ASP A 49 -4.56 18.52 3.58
C ASP A 49 -3.68 19.48 2.76
N ALA A 50 -2.56 19.96 3.32
CA ALA A 50 -1.60 20.80 2.59
C ALA A 50 -0.90 20.03 1.45
N ILE A 51 -0.52 18.77 1.67
CA ILE A 51 0.03 17.90 0.62
C ILE A 51 -1.00 17.66 -0.48
N CYS A 52 -2.26 17.45 -0.11
CA CYS A 52 -3.37 17.25 -1.04
C CYS A 52 -3.65 18.51 -1.86
N ALA A 53 -3.65 19.69 -1.23
CA ALA A 53 -3.80 20.97 -1.91
C ALA A 53 -2.69 21.16 -2.95
N GLN A 54 -1.43 20.83 -2.61
CA GLN A 54 -0.34 20.89 -3.59
C GLN A 54 -0.54 19.95 -4.79
N ALA A 55 -1.19 18.81 -4.59
CA ALA A 55 -1.51 17.91 -5.69
C ALA A 55 -2.63 18.47 -6.58
N ILE A 56 -3.61 19.18 -6.00
CA ILE A 56 -4.85 19.59 -6.68
C ILE A 56 -4.71 20.99 -7.27
N ASP A 57 -4.29 21.97 -6.46
CA ASP A 57 -4.32 23.40 -6.78
C ASP A 57 -3.15 23.81 -7.69
N ALA A 58 -2.01 23.11 -7.58
CA ALA A 58 -0.86 23.39 -8.43
C ALA A 58 -1.05 22.94 -9.89
N ILE A 59 -2.09 22.17 -10.20
CA ILE A 59 -2.35 21.64 -11.54
C ILE A 59 -2.90 22.73 -12.48
N ASP A 60 -3.66 23.72 -11.98
CA ASP A 60 -3.81 25.08 -12.53
C ASP A 60 -4.79 25.86 -11.60
N PRO A 61 -4.63 27.18 -11.36
CA PRO A 61 -5.53 27.95 -10.49
C PRO A 61 -6.83 28.39 -11.19
N THR A 62 -7.05 27.99 -12.44
CA THR A 62 -8.32 28.15 -13.15
C THR A 62 -9.26 26.99 -12.78
N ASP A 63 -10.56 27.27 -12.55
CA ASP A 63 -11.61 26.33 -12.12
C ASP A 63 -11.72 25.01 -12.93
N SER A 64 -10.97 24.88 -14.03
CA SER A 64 -10.68 23.65 -14.76
C SER A 64 -9.37 22.98 -14.28
N ALA A 65 -9.29 22.59 -13.01
CA ALA A 65 -8.24 21.69 -12.54
C ALA A 65 -8.39 20.32 -13.24
N GLU A 66 -7.69 20.14 -14.35
CA GLU A 66 -7.71 18.92 -15.16
C GLU A 66 -6.40 18.16 -14.97
N PHE A 67 -6.51 16.89 -14.59
CA PHE A 67 -5.36 15.99 -14.60
C PHE A 67 -4.95 15.77 -16.06
N GLU A 68 -3.69 16.07 -16.41
CA GLU A 68 -3.20 15.86 -17.76
C GLU A 68 -2.37 14.56 -17.82
N PRO A 69 -2.92 13.45 -18.38
CA PRO A 69 -2.28 12.13 -18.31
C PRO A 69 -1.01 12.02 -19.17
N GLN A 70 -0.83 12.91 -20.16
CA GLN A 70 0.38 12.94 -21.01
C GLN A 70 1.48 13.83 -20.45
N ASP A 71 1.16 14.73 -19.51
CA ASP A 71 2.16 15.54 -18.86
C ASP A 71 2.82 14.76 -17.71
N LEU A 72 4.07 14.35 -17.95
CA LEU A 72 4.89 13.64 -16.97
C LEU A 72 5.10 14.46 -15.68
N ALA A 73 5.10 15.79 -15.75
CA ALA A 73 5.23 16.64 -14.58
C ALA A 73 3.96 16.60 -13.72
N CYS A 74 2.78 16.73 -14.33
CA CYS A 74 1.48 16.54 -13.68
C CYS A 74 1.37 15.15 -13.02
N VAL A 75 1.63 14.08 -13.78
CA VAL A 75 1.58 12.69 -13.27
C VAL A 75 2.59 12.48 -12.14
N GLY A 76 3.81 12.99 -12.30
CA GLY A 76 4.87 12.93 -11.30
C GLY A 76 4.51 13.65 -10.01
N ARG A 77 3.87 14.83 -10.10
CA ARG A 77 3.41 15.62 -8.96
C ARG A 77 2.34 14.89 -8.15
N VAL A 78 1.30 14.38 -8.81
CA VAL A 78 0.23 13.63 -8.13
C VAL A 78 0.82 12.41 -7.40
N ARG A 79 1.67 11.64 -8.08
CA ARG A 79 2.39 10.50 -7.48
C ARG A 79 3.25 10.95 -6.30
N GLY A 80 4.02 12.02 -6.46
CA GLY A 80 4.89 12.58 -5.42
C GLY A 80 4.13 12.99 -4.17
N CYS A 81 3.03 13.72 -4.33
CA CYS A 81 2.18 14.15 -3.23
C CYS A 81 1.54 12.97 -2.51
N ALA A 82 0.99 12.00 -3.25
CA ALA A 82 0.45 10.79 -2.64
C ALA A 82 1.51 10.00 -1.86
N ARG A 83 2.75 9.88 -2.38
CA ARG A 83 3.88 9.27 -1.65
C ARG A 83 4.19 9.99 -0.33
N GLN A 84 4.10 11.31 -0.30
CA GLN A 84 4.32 12.09 0.92
C GLN A 84 3.14 12.01 1.90
N ALA A 85 1.89 11.95 1.42
CA ALA A 85 0.70 11.89 2.27
C ALA A 85 0.52 10.53 2.97
N LEU A 86 0.71 9.43 2.23
CA LEU A 86 0.43 8.06 2.69
C LEU A 86 1.03 7.69 4.06
N PRO A 87 2.28 8.07 4.40
CA PRO A 87 2.84 7.84 5.73
C PRO A 87 2.02 8.40 6.89
N PHE A 88 1.35 9.53 6.70
CA PHE A 88 0.66 10.26 7.77
C PHE A 88 -0.77 9.76 8.00
N LEU A 89 -1.34 9.02 7.05
CA LEU A 89 -2.70 8.50 7.14
C LEU A 89 -2.82 7.43 8.24
N SER A 90 -3.99 7.39 8.86
CA SER A 90 -4.31 6.43 9.90
C SER A 90 -5.82 6.24 10.01
N LYS A 91 -6.33 5.66 11.10
CA LYS A 91 -7.78 5.59 11.33
C LYS A 91 -8.38 6.95 11.69
N SER A 92 -7.59 7.87 12.23
CA SER A 92 -8.04 9.19 12.66
C SER A 92 -7.61 10.32 11.73
N ILE A 93 -6.83 9.99 10.68
CA ILE A 93 -6.33 10.94 9.69
C ILE A 93 -6.77 10.39 8.34
N ILE A 94 -7.70 11.10 7.71
CA ILE A 94 -8.48 10.65 6.56
C ILE A 94 -7.97 11.26 5.26
N SER A 95 -8.31 10.63 4.14
CA SER A 95 -7.84 10.99 2.79
C SER A 95 -8.96 11.35 1.81
N ASP A 96 -10.16 11.66 2.31
CA ASP A 96 -11.38 11.86 1.51
C ASP A 96 -11.19 12.80 0.33
N LYS A 97 -10.62 13.99 0.53
CA LYS A 97 -10.34 14.96 -0.54
C LYS A 97 -9.45 14.37 -1.64
N PHE A 98 -8.44 13.61 -1.21
CA PHE A 98 -7.46 13.03 -2.12
C PHE A 98 -8.08 11.87 -2.92
N VAL A 99 -8.86 11.01 -2.26
CA VAL A 99 -9.59 9.92 -2.91
C VAL A 99 -10.60 10.48 -3.90
N THR A 100 -11.36 11.52 -3.54
CA THR A 100 -12.29 12.19 -4.46
C THR A 100 -11.56 12.69 -5.70
N TYR A 101 -10.43 13.39 -5.55
CA TYR A 101 -9.62 13.84 -6.69
C TYR A 101 -9.18 12.68 -7.59
N TYR A 102 -8.68 11.58 -7.00
CA TYR A 102 -8.30 10.40 -7.78
C TYR A 102 -9.50 9.81 -8.54
N LEU A 103 -10.67 9.70 -7.91
CA LEU A 103 -11.86 9.12 -8.54
C LEU A 103 -12.43 10.01 -9.66
N ASP A 104 -12.39 11.34 -9.49
CA ASP A 104 -12.99 12.29 -10.42
C ASP A 104 -12.06 12.69 -11.57
N LYS A 105 -10.75 12.77 -11.32
CA LYS A 105 -9.78 13.36 -12.25
C LYS A 105 -8.78 12.35 -12.78
N VAL A 106 -8.19 11.53 -11.92
CA VAL A 106 -7.11 10.61 -12.31
C VAL A 106 -7.66 9.33 -12.96
N LEU A 107 -8.63 8.70 -12.30
CA LEU A 107 -9.17 7.40 -12.68
C LEU A 107 -9.78 7.37 -14.09
N PRO A 108 -10.54 8.39 -14.55
CA PRO A 108 -11.12 8.40 -15.90
C PRO A 108 -10.06 8.42 -17.01
N GLN A 109 -8.89 9.02 -16.75
CA GLN A 109 -7.81 9.20 -17.71
C GLN A 109 -6.65 8.19 -17.54
N LEU A 110 -6.80 7.23 -16.61
CA LEU A 110 -5.73 6.32 -16.21
C LEU A 110 -5.16 5.48 -17.37
N SER A 111 -5.98 5.13 -18.36
CA SER A 111 -5.54 4.38 -19.56
C SER A 111 -4.67 5.19 -20.51
N GLN A 112 -4.70 6.53 -20.40
CA GLN A 112 -3.92 7.44 -21.23
C GLN A 112 -2.53 7.70 -20.64
N VAL A 113 -2.29 7.36 -19.38
CA VAL A 113 -0.99 7.58 -18.73
C VAL A 113 0.08 6.71 -19.40
N SER A 114 1.09 7.37 -19.96
CA SER A 114 2.19 6.72 -20.66
C SER A 114 3.10 5.94 -19.70
N GLU A 115 3.43 4.69 -20.04
CA GLU A 115 4.46 3.91 -19.36
C GLU A 115 5.86 4.41 -19.77
N LEU A 116 6.82 4.47 -18.84
CA LEU A 116 8.16 4.99 -19.13
C LEU A 116 9.13 3.84 -19.46
N ALA A 117 10.02 4.10 -20.42
CA ALA A 117 10.99 3.10 -20.92
C ALA A 117 12.00 2.63 -19.86
N ASP A 118 12.22 3.43 -18.81
CA ASP A 118 13.17 3.10 -17.74
C ASP A 118 12.61 2.06 -16.75
N GLY A 119 11.44 1.47 -17.00
CA GLY A 119 10.81 0.53 -16.07
C GLY A 119 10.08 1.21 -14.91
N ASP A 120 9.94 2.54 -14.97
CA ASP A 120 9.00 3.29 -14.14
C ASP A 120 7.56 3.06 -14.64
N ARG A 121 6.65 2.76 -13.71
CA ARG A 121 5.28 2.34 -14.00
C ARG A 121 4.27 3.29 -13.36
N PRO A 122 4.08 4.50 -13.93
CA PRO A 122 3.26 5.53 -13.33
C PRO A 122 1.81 5.10 -13.16
N ARG A 123 1.25 4.38 -14.14
CA ARG A 123 -0.13 3.90 -14.10
C ARG A 123 -0.36 2.95 -12.93
N LEU A 124 0.53 1.97 -12.76
CA LEU A 124 0.48 1.03 -11.63
C LEU A 124 0.62 1.76 -10.30
N GLU A 125 1.54 2.71 -10.17
CA GLU A 125 1.71 3.45 -8.91
C GLU A 125 0.45 4.27 -8.56
N LEU A 126 -0.18 4.94 -9.54
CA LEU A 126 -1.43 5.66 -9.31
C LEU A 126 -2.54 4.73 -8.81
N MET A 127 -2.65 3.51 -9.37
CA MET A 127 -3.62 2.50 -8.94
C MET A 127 -3.35 2.01 -7.51
N GLN A 128 -2.07 1.76 -7.18
CA GLN A 128 -1.65 1.36 -5.84
C GLN A 128 -1.92 2.47 -4.82
N GLN A 129 -1.64 3.72 -5.19
CA GLN A 129 -1.92 4.89 -4.34
C GLN A 129 -3.42 5.04 -4.10
N LEU A 130 -4.28 4.93 -5.12
CA LEU A 130 -5.72 4.93 -4.95
C LEU A 130 -6.18 3.82 -3.99
N ALA A 131 -5.66 2.60 -4.14
CA ALA A 131 -5.96 1.50 -3.25
C ALA A 131 -5.57 1.78 -1.79
N GLU A 132 -4.39 2.35 -1.56
CA GLU A 132 -3.92 2.70 -0.23
C GLU A 132 -4.72 3.86 0.38
N LEU A 133 -4.92 4.95 -0.36
CA LEU A 133 -5.73 6.10 0.07
C LEU A 133 -7.16 5.65 0.42
N SER A 134 -7.78 4.80 -0.40
CA SER A 134 -9.12 4.27 -0.14
C SER A 134 -9.26 3.48 1.18
N SER A 135 -8.15 3.01 1.76
CA SER A 135 -8.16 2.34 3.08
C SER A 135 -8.24 3.32 4.25
N HIS A 136 -8.16 4.62 3.98
CA HIS A 136 -8.15 5.72 4.95
C HIS A 136 -9.24 6.76 4.64
N VAL A 137 -10.37 6.33 4.07
CA VAL A 137 -11.55 7.19 3.93
C VAL A 137 -12.33 7.26 5.24
N SER A 138 -13.05 8.36 5.46
CA SER A 138 -13.92 8.50 6.62
C SER A 138 -15.10 7.51 6.56
N PRO A 139 -15.71 7.16 7.71
CA PRO A 139 -16.91 6.31 7.72
C PRO A 139 -18.11 6.91 6.97
N ASP A 140 -18.14 8.24 6.86
CA ASP A 140 -19.20 8.98 6.17
C ASP A 140 -18.91 9.18 4.68
N PHE A 141 -17.71 8.79 4.22
CA PHE A 141 -17.31 8.89 2.82
C PHE A 141 -18.18 7.98 1.95
N LYS A 142 -18.79 8.57 0.92
CA LYS A 142 -19.63 7.86 -0.05
C LYS A 142 -19.23 8.24 -1.46
N ALA A 143 -18.46 7.36 -2.10
CA ALA A 143 -18.16 7.49 -3.53
C ALA A 143 -19.47 7.49 -4.34
N THR A 144 -19.61 8.32 -5.37
CA THR A 144 -20.82 8.39 -6.19
C THR A 144 -21.01 7.14 -7.07
N ASP A 145 -22.21 6.94 -7.63
CA ASP A 145 -22.47 5.82 -8.54
C ASP A 145 -21.56 5.90 -9.78
N GLN A 146 -21.31 7.11 -10.28
CA GLN A 146 -20.43 7.36 -11.42
C GLN A 146 -18.97 7.00 -11.11
N GLN A 147 -18.45 7.39 -9.95
CA GLN A 147 -17.09 7.07 -9.51
C GLN A 147 -16.88 5.56 -9.38
N LEU A 148 -17.82 4.85 -8.75
CA LEU A 148 -17.75 3.39 -8.62
C LEU A 148 -17.91 2.67 -9.96
N SER A 149 -18.80 3.16 -10.83
CA SER A 149 -18.96 2.62 -12.19
C SER A 149 -17.68 2.80 -13.00
N CYS A 150 -17.05 3.98 -12.94
CA CYS A 150 -15.77 4.24 -13.59
C CYS A 150 -14.69 3.27 -13.08
N LEU A 151 -14.61 3.05 -11.77
CA LEU A 151 -13.64 2.12 -11.18
C LEU A 151 -13.84 0.67 -11.64
N LEU A 152 -15.10 0.22 -11.72
CA LEU A 152 -15.42 -1.10 -12.23
C LEU A 152 -15.14 -1.24 -13.73
N ASN A 153 -15.37 -0.20 -14.52
CA ASN A 153 -15.02 -0.18 -15.94
C ASN A 153 -13.50 -0.23 -16.16
N GLN A 154 -12.71 0.47 -15.33
CA GLN A 154 -11.25 0.37 -15.36
C GLN A 154 -10.80 -1.06 -14.99
N LEU A 155 -11.41 -1.69 -13.98
CA LEU A 155 -11.13 -3.09 -13.65
C LEU A 155 -11.49 -4.03 -14.79
N ASP A 156 -12.65 -3.84 -15.41
CA ASP A 156 -13.11 -4.64 -16.54
C ASP A 156 -12.18 -4.53 -17.76
N SER A 157 -11.63 -3.34 -18.01
CA SER A 157 -10.66 -3.11 -19.10
C SER A 157 -9.33 -3.86 -18.91
N GLU A 158 -8.93 -4.11 -17.66
CA GLU A 158 -7.73 -4.89 -17.34
C GLU A 158 -7.97 -6.41 -17.39
N LEU A 159 -9.22 -6.85 -17.43
CA LEU A 159 -9.57 -8.26 -17.56
C LEU A 159 -9.56 -8.66 -19.05
N PRO A 160 -8.86 -9.74 -19.43
CA PRO A 160 -8.92 -10.33 -20.76
C PRO A 160 -10.35 -10.47 -21.30
N HIS A 161 -10.57 -10.06 -22.56
CA HIS A 161 -11.77 -10.40 -23.33
C HIS A 161 -11.51 -11.74 -24.01
N HIS A 162 -12.29 -12.77 -23.68
CA HIS A 162 -12.21 -14.05 -24.36
C HIS A 162 -13.12 -13.99 -25.59
N GLU A 163 -12.59 -13.52 -26.71
CA GLU A 163 -13.25 -13.70 -28.00
C GLU A 163 -13.05 -15.17 -28.43
N ASP A 164 -14.15 -15.92 -28.47
CA ASP A 164 -14.17 -17.32 -28.91
C ASP A 164 -13.73 -17.42 -30.38
N GLY A 165 -12.50 -17.89 -30.63
CA GLY A 165 -12.12 -18.39 -31.96
C GLY A 165 -10.73 -18.07 -32.50
N SER A 166 -9.89 -17.29 -31.81
CA SER A 166 -8.51 -17.04 -32.30
C SER A 166 -7.46 -17.73 -31.44
N SER A 167 -6.71 -18.62 -32.09
CA SER A 167 -5.58 -19.35 -31.53
C SER A 167 -4.42 -18.43 -31.11
N LYS A 168 -3.92 -18.64 -29.88
CA LYS A 168 -2.53 -18.42 -29.43
C LYS A 168 -2.02 -16.96 -29.36
N SER A 169 -2.40 -16.27 -28.29
CA SER A 169 -1.41 -15.75 -27.33
C SER A 169 -2.00 -15.98 -25.95
N ALA A 170 -1.25 -16.56 -25.02
CA ALA A 170 -1.69 -16.65 -23.64
C ALA A 170 -2.11 -15.24 -23.21
N THR A 171 -3.39 -15.02 -22.89
CA THR A 171 -3.84 -13.69 -22.49
C THR A 171 -3.16 -13.38 -21.16
N GLU A 172 -2.11 -12.57 -21.23
CA GLU A 172 -1.29 -12.28 -20.07
C GLU A 172 -2.08 -11.40 -19.11
N TYR A 173 -2.34 -11.94 -17.92
CA TYR A 173 -2.99 -11.18 -16.86
C TYR A 173 -1.98 -10.23 -16.21
N ASN A 174 -2.31 -8.95 -16.15
CA ASN A 174 -1.57 -8.01 -15.33
C ASN A 174 -2.08 -8.04 -13.87
N PHE A 175 -1.67 -9.08 -13.14
CA PHE A 175 -2.16 -9.33 -11.78
C PHE A 175 -1.92 -8.16 -10.82
N SER A 176 -0.83 -7.39 -10.97
CA SER A 176 -0.55 -6.24 -10.09
C SER A 176 -1.54 -5.10 -10.30
N HIS A 177 -1.96 -4.85 -11.55
CA HIS A 177 -2.98 -3.86 -11.87
C HIS A 177 -4.34 -4.29 -11.32
N ILE A 178 -4.70 -5.56 -11.57
CA ILE A 178 -5.96 -6.16 -11.10
C ILE A 178 -6.05 -6.15 -9.57
N GLU A 179 -4.98 -6.52 -8.86
CA GLU A 179 -4.93 -6.47 -7.40
C GLU A 179 -5.19 -5.04 -6.89
N SER A 180 -4.52 -4.05 -7.50
CA SER A 180 -4.64 -2.64 -7.08
C SER A 180 -6.07 -2.13 -7.21
N LEU A 181 -6.72 -2.36 -8.35
CA LEU A 181 -8.11 -1.95 -8.56
C LEU A 181 -9.09 -2.73 -7.67
N LEU A 182 -8.88 -4.05 -7.51
CA LEU A 182 -9.74 -4.86 -6.63
C LEU A 182 -9.68 -4.39 -5.19
N PHE A 183 -8.51 -3.97 -4.69
CA PHE A 183 -8.39 -3.38 -3.36
C PHE A 183 -9.20 -2.08 -3.25
N ALA A 184 -9.08 -1.16 -4.22
CA ALA A 184 -9.84 0.08 -4.23
C ALA A 184 -11.36 -0.18 -4.27
N VAL A 185 -11.81 -1.08 -5.15
CA VAL A 185 -13.23 -1.49 -5.25
C VAL A 185 -13.69 -2.05 -3.91
N HIS A 186 -12.94 -2.99 -3.32
CA HIS A 186 -13.29 -3.60 -2.04
C HIS A 186 -13.45 -2.55 -0.92
N ARG A 187 -12.51 -1.62 -0.79
CA ARG A 187 -12.56 -0.57 0.25
C ARG A 187 -13.71 0.40 0.06
N LEU A 188 -13.95 0.86 -1.17
CA LEU A 188 -15.01 1.84 -1.45
C LEU A 188 -16.41 1.22 -1.38
N THR A 189 -16.56 -0.06 -1.76
CA THR A 189 -17.83 -0.79 -1.65
C THR A 189 -18.13 -1.24 -0.22
N GLN A 190 -17.11 -1.37 0.64
CA GLN A 190 -17.32 -1.51 2.08
C GLN A 190 -17.99 -0.26 2.69
N ALA A 191 -17.60 0.93 2.23
CA ALA A 191 -18.22 2.19 2.65
C ALA A 191 -19.63 2.40 2.03
N ARG A 192 -19.86 1.84 0.83
CA ARG A 192 -21.14 1.90 0.09
C ARG A 192 -21.68 0.51 -0.26
N GLN A 193 -22.24 -0.15 0.74
CA GLN A 193 -22.73 -1.54 0.64
C GLN A 193 -24.00 -1.70 -0.21
N ASP A 194 -24.71 -0.60 -0.48
CA ASP A 194 -25.95 -0.55 -1.26
C ASP A 194 -25.70 -0.58 -2.78
N TYR A 195 -24.49 -0.23 -3.23
CA TYR A 195 -24.18 -0.01 -4.64
C TYR A 195 -24.52 -1.19 -5.56
N PHE A 196 -24.13 -2.43 -5.18
CA PHE A 196 -24.36 -3.61 -6.01
C PHE A 196 -25.83 -4.04 -6.06
N GLY A 197 -26.61 -3.73 -5.03
CA GLY A 197 -28.05 -3.99 -5.02
C GLY A 197 -28.79 -3.13 -6.05
N THR A 198 -28.39 -1.86 -6.16
CA THR A 198 -28.97 -0.90 -7.12
C THR A 198 -28.52 -1.16 -8.56
N ASN A 199 -27.27 -1.63 -8.74
CA ASN A 199 -26.63 -1.78 -10.07
C ASN A 199 -26.38 -3.25 -10.47
N ALA A 200 -27.25 -4.18 -10.03
CA ALA A 200 -27.05 -5.62 -10.19
C ALA A 200 -26.79 -6.06 -11.64
N GLY A 201 -27.54 -5.52 -12.61
CA GLY A 201 -27.43 -5.93 -14.02
C GLY A 201 -26.07 -5.61 -14.68
N ALA A 202 -25.42 -4.50 -14.30
CA ALA A 202 -24.09 -4.16 -14.81
C ALA A 202 -22.99 -5.06 -14.20
N PHE A 203 -23.21 -5.54 -12.98
CA PHE A 203 -22.24 -6.38 -12.28
C PHE A 203 -22.21 -7.82 -12.80
N ASP A 204 -23.35 -8.37 -13.27
CA ASP A 204 -23.44 -9.76 -13.72
C ASP A 204 -22.45 -10.13 -14.84
N ALA A 205 -22.25 -9.25 -15.82
CA ALA A 205 -21.26 -9.46 -16.89
C ALA A 205 -19.83 -9.52 -16.32
N LEU A 206 -19.51 -8.60 -15.41
CA LEU A 206 -18.21 -8.53 -14.75
C LEU A 206 -17.95 -9.76 -13.86
N GLN A 207 -18.98 -10.31 -13.20
CA GLN A 207 -18.84 -11.48 -12.32
C GLN A 207 -18.22 -12.69 -13.04
N ASN A 208 -18.64 -12.97 -14.27
CA ASN A 208 -18.11 -14.10 -15.03
C ASN A 208 -16.62 -13.92 -15.35
N ARG A 209 -16.22 -12.70 -15.68
CA ARG A 209 -14.81 -12.34 -15.95
C ARG A 209 -13.97 -12.43 -14.68
N LEU A 210 -14.50 -11.99 -13.54
CA LEU A 210 -13.86 -12.15 -12.24
C LEU A 210 -13.67 -13.62 -11.85
N LYS A 211 -14.68 -14.48 -12.08
CA LYS A 211 -14.55 -15.95 -11.85
C LYS A 211 -13.45 -16.57 -12.71
N HIS A 212 -13.33 -16.13 -13.96
CA HIS A 212 -12.26 -16.59 -14.84
C HIS A 212 -10.88 -16.11 -14.38
N CYS A 213 -10.74 -14.83 -14.02
CA CYS A 213 -9.53 -14.26 -13.43
C CYS A 213 -9.10 -14.98 -12.13
N GLN A 214 -10.06 -15.33 -11.27
CA GLN A 214 -9.81 -16.11 -10.06
C GLN A 214 -9.26 -17.50 -10.40
N SER A 215 -9.82 -18.16 -11.42
CA SER A 215 -9.33 -19.47 -11.88
C SER A 215 -7.90 -19.37 -12.44
N ALA A 216 -7.62 -18.36 -13.27
CA ALA A 216 -6.29 -18.08 -13.79
C ALA A 216 -5.27 -17.79 -12.66
N SER A 217 -5.68 -17.05 -11.63
CA SER A 217 -4.86 -16.76 -10.45
C SER A 217 -4.48 -18.04 -9.69
N ARG A 218 -5.43 -18.97 -9.51
CA ARG A 218 -5.17 -20.28 -8.86
C ARG A 218 -4.24 -21.17 -9.70
N SER A 219 -4.41 -21.19 -11.02
CA SER A 219 -3.50 -21.91 -11.93
C SER A 219 -2.08 -21.35 -11.88
N TYR A 220 -1.93 -20.02 -11.86
CA TYR A 220 -0.63 -19.36 -11.72
C TYR A 220 0.03 -19.66 -10.36
N GLN A 221 -0.73 -19.72 -9.27
CA GLN A 221 -0.20 -20.16 -7.98
C GLN A 221 0.34 -21.60 -8.00
N GLN A 222 -0.31 -22.50 -8.75
CA GLN A 222 0.14 -23.88 -8.86
C GLN A 222 1.44 -23.99 -9.68
N SER A 223 1.61 -23.17 -10.72
CA SER A 223 2.85 -23.14 -11.52
C SER A 223 4.04 -22.51 -10.79
N LEU A 224 3.79 -21.63 -9.81
CA LEU A 224 4.83 -21.01 -8.97
C LEU A 224 5.42 -21.95 -7.89
N LYS A 225 4.63 -22.90 -7.37
CA LYS A 225 5.03 -23.82 -6.28
C LYS A 225 6.22 -24.76 -6.59
N PRO A 226 6.41 -25.30 -7.82
CA PRO A 226 7.54 -26.19 -8.12
C PRO A 226 8.88 -25.48 -8.43
N SER A 227 8.92 -24.15 -8.60
CA SER A 227 10.13 -23.41 -9.05
C SER A 227 10.94 -22.78 -7.90
N THR A 228 10.94 -23.37 -6.69
CA THR A 228 11.56 -22.78 -5.50
C THR A 228 13.09 -22.93 -5.48
N ASP A 229 13.77 -22.32 -6.44
CA ASP A 229 15.20 -22.03 -6.34
C ASP A 229 15.42 -20.75 -5.52
N SER A 230 16.40 -20.77 -4.62
CA SER A 230 16.62 -19.74 -3.59
C SER A 230 16.79 -18.30 -4.10
N THR A 231 17.18 -18.12 -5.37
CA THR A 231 17.56 -16.83 -5.97
C THR A 231 16.37 -15.88 -6.24
N ASN A 232 15.16 -16.40 -6.47
CA ASN A 232 13.97 -15.59 -6.79
C ASN A 232 12.89 -15.63 -5.70
N SER A 233 13.24 -16.06 -4.49
CA SER A 233 12.31 -16.33 -3.39
C SER A 233 11.41 -15.14 -3.02
N SER A 234 11.92 -13.92 -2.98
CA SER A 234 11.14 -12.73 -2.62
C SER A 234 10.10 -12.36 -3.67
N ALA A 235 10.48 -12.42 -4.94
CA ALA A 235 9.61 -12.01 -6.03
C ALA A 235 8.54 -13.07 -6.33
N ILE A 236 8.86 -14.37 -6.15
CA ILE A 236 7.87 -15.46 -6.09
C ILE A 236 6.89 -15.25 -4.92
N SER A 237 7.39 -14.85 -3.74
CA SER A 237 6.54 -14.56 -2.58
C SER A 237 5.56 -13.42 -2.85
N ILE A 238 6.00 -12.35 -3.53
CA ILE A 238 5.12 -11.23 -3.90
C ILE A 238 4.06 -11.71 -4.91
N ALA A 239 4.46 -12.45 -5.95
CA ALA A 239 3.53 -12.98 -6.94
C ALA A 239 2.47 -13.93 -6.35
N LEU A 240 2.86 -14.79 -5.41
CA LEU A 240 1.95 -15.64 -4.65
C LEU A 240 1.00 -14.81 -3.78
N ALA A 241 1.50 -13.76 -3.14
CA ALA A 241 0.66 -12.86 -2.34
C ALA A 241 -0.34 -12.09 -3.20
N THR A 242 0.11 -11.49 -4.32
CA THR A 242 -0.74 -10.80 -5.30
C THR A 242 -1.90 -11.68 -5.74
N THR A 243 -1.60 -12.88 -6.25
CA THR A 243 -2.65 -13.79 -6.73
C THR A 243 -3.53 -14.33 -5.60
N SER A 244 -2.99 -14.51 -4.39
CA SER A 244 -3.79 -14.91 -3.23
C SER A 244 -4.74 -13.80 -2.79
N ASN A 245 -4.29 -12.55 -2.84
CA ASN A 245 -5.11 -11.38 -2.53
C ASN A 245 -6.24 -11.23 -3.56
N ILE A 246 -5.94 -11.37 -4.86
CA ILE A 246 -6.95 -11.36 -5.93
C ILE A 246 -8.04 -12.41 -5.66
N CYS A 247 -7.68 -13.66 -5.38
CA CYS A 247 -8.65 -14.71 -5.10
C CYS A 247 -9.59 -14.35 -3.94
N ARG A 248 -9.03 -13.82 -2.84
CA ARG A 248 -9.79 -13.42 -1.65
C ARG A 248 -10.69 -12.20 -1.88
N LEU A 249 -10.20 -11.20 -2.61
CA LEU A 249 -10.97 -10.00 -2.95
C LEU A 249 -12.14 -10.34 -3.87
N ILE A 250 -11.93 -11.23 -4.85
CA ILE A 250 -13.00 -11.73 -5.73
C ILE A 250 -14.00 -12.57 -4.94
N GLU A 251 -13.53 -13.45 -4.06
CA GLU A 251 -14.40 -14.20 -3.13
C GLU A 251 -15.28 -13.24 -2.32
N TYR A 252 -14.71 -12.14 -1.80
CA TYR A 252 -15.48 -11.13 -1.08
C TYR A 252 -16.54 -10.47 -1.97
N LEU A 253 -16.15 -9.96 -3.14
CA LEU A 253 -17.06 -9.24 -4.05
C LEU A 253 -18.21 -10.11 -4.54
N LEU A 254 -17.98 -11.42 -4.69
CA LEU A 254 -18.99 -12.38 -5.15
C LEU A 254 -19.81 -12.99 -3.99
N LEU A 255 -19.57 -12.60 -2.74
CA LEU A 255 -20.38 -13.09 -1.62
C LEU A 255 -21.84 -12.68 -1.82
N PRO A 256 -22.80 -13.62 -1.73
CA PRO A 256 -24.23 -13.32 -1.79
C PRO A 256 -24.67 -12.27 -0.75
N LYS A 257 -23.92 -12.16 0.35
CA LYS A 257 -24.18 -11.20 1.43
C LYS A 257 -23.94 -9.73 1.04
N LEU A 258 -23.16 -9.43 0.00
CA LEU A 258 -23.04 -8.08 -0.56
C LEU A 258 -24.14 -7.77 -1.58
N LEU A 259 -24.65 -8.80 -2.24
CA LEU A 259 -25.73 -8.70 -3.24
C LEU A 259 -27.12 -8.65 -2.60
N SER A 260 -27.26 -8.96 -1.30
CA SER A 260 -28.55 -9.06 -0.61
C SER A 260 -28.42 -8.78 0.90
N ARG A 261 -27.81 -7.66 1.32
CA ARG A 261 -27.68 -7.33 2.75
C ARG A 261 -28.84 -6.47 3.27
N PRO A 262 -29.54 -6.88 4.34
CA PRO A 262 -30.28 -5.93 5.17
C PRO A 262 -29.30 -5.13 6.05
N PRO A 263 -29.56 -3.83 6.31
CA PRO A 263 -28.65 -2.97 7.08
C PRO A 263 -28.47 -3.48 8.52
N GLY A 264 -27.23 -3.59 9.01
CA GLY A 264 -26.94 -3.72 10.45
C GLY A 264 -26.14 -4.94 10.95
N GLN A 265 -25.64 -5.84 10.09
CA GLN A 265 -24.73 -6.91 10.55
C GLN A 265 -23.26 -6.49 10.45
N SER A 266 -22.45 -6.80 11.46
CA SER A 266 -21.00 -6.56 11.48
C SER A 266 -20.24 -7.61 10.66
N GLU A 267 -19.07 -7.24 10.11
CA GLU A 267 -18.26 -8.07 9.23
C GLU A 267 -17.61 -9.29 9.92
N SER A 268 -17.36 -10.35 9.14
CA SER A 268 -16.35 -11.35 9.49
C SER A 268 -14.96 -10.71 9.35
N SER A 269 -14.26 -10.59 10.48
CA SER A 269 -12.91 -10.00 10.68
C SER A 269 -11.83 -10.39 9.65
N ALA A 270 -12.00 -11.50 8.93
CA ALA A 270 -10.97 -12.03 8.02
C ALA A 270 -10.76 -11.23 6.71
N ALA A 271 -11.79 -10.54 6.19
CA ALA A 271 -11.67 -9.73 4.97
C ALA A 271 -11.08 -8.33 5.25
N ALA A 272 -11.29 -7.79 6.46
CA ALA A 272 -10.89 -6.43 6.83
C ALA A 272 -9.35 -6.22 6.90
N SER A 273 -8.57 -7.30 7.04
CA SER A 273 -7.12 -7.26 7.30
C SER A 273 -6.25 -7.75 6.13
N LEU A 274 -6.68 -7.54 4.87
CA LEU A 274 -5.84 -7.79 3.70
C LEU A 274 -4.75 -6.72 3.58
N THR A 275 -3.48 -7.15 3.49
CA THR A 275 -2.34 -6.28 3.21
C THR A 275 -1.98 -6.37 1.72
N PRO A 276 -1.89 -5.24 1.00
CA PRO A 276 -1.46 -5.23 -0.40
C PRO A 276 -0.08 -5.88 -0.60
N SER A 277 0.10 -6.60 -1.71
CA SER A 277 1.34 -7.33 -2.00
C SER A 277 2.57 -6.43 -2.08
N TRP A 278 2.43 -5.19 -2.58
CA TRP A 278 3.51 -4.22 -2.73
C TRP A 278 3.97 -3.59 -1.40
N LEU A 279 3.24 -3.83 -0.31
CA LEU A 279 3.64 -3.43 1.04
C LEU A 279 4.38 -4.55 1.80
N LEU A 280 4.43 -5.76 1.24
CA LEU A 280 5.22 -6.87 1.78
C LEU A 280 6.71 -6.57 1.62
N GLY A 281 7.49 -6.65 2.70
CA GLY A 281 8.95 -6.46 2.66
C GLY A 281 9.48 -5.17 3.30
N GLY A 282 8.75 -4.56 4.23
CA GLY A 282 9.29 -3.50 5.10
C GLY A 282 9.16 -2.06 4.57
N GLN A 283 8.56 -1.87 3.38
CA GLN A 283 8.13 -0.56 2.87
C GLN A 283 7.29 0.22 3.91
N GLN A 284 6.40 -0.49 4.61
CA GLN A 284 5.60 0.08 5.69
C GLN A 284 6.43 0.56 6.89
N LYS A 285 7.58 -0.09 7.19
CA LYS A 285 8.50 0.35 8.26
C LYS A 285 9.27 1.61 7.87
N SER A 286 9.66 1.74 6.59
CA SER A 286 10.32 2.95 6.08
C SER A 286 9.37 4.16 6.11
N ARG A 287 8.12 3.99 5.66
CA ARG A 287 7.11 5.06 5.67
C ARG A 287 6.78 5.55 7.09
N ARG A 288 6.67 4.64 8.06
CA ARG A 288 6.45 5.04 9.48
C ARG A 288 7.53 5.98 10.04
N ARG A 289 8.77 5.93 9.55
CA ARG A 289 9.84 6.85 9.98
C ARG A 289 9.63 8.28 9.50
N ILE A 290 8.95 8.47 8.37
CA ILE A 290 8.63 9.79 7.82
C ILE A 290 7.50 10.43 8.64
N ALA A 291 6.50 9.64 9.01
CA ALA A 291 5.34 10.10 9.78
C ALA A 291 5.63 10.41 11.25
N ALA A 292 6.72 9.87 11.78
CA ALA A 292 7.09 9.95 13.19
C ALA A 292 8.61 10.00 13.35
N PRO A 293 9.28 11.08 12.92
CA PRO A 293 10.75 11.16 12.96
C PRO A 293 11.33 11.12 14.39
N ASN A 294 10.51 11.42 15.42
CA ASN A 294 10.94 11.54 16.82
C ASN A 294 10.28 10.57 17.82
N ILE A 295 9.47 9.60 17.36
CA ILE A 295 8.90 8.59 18.28
C ILE A 295 9.95 7.48 18.48
N ARG A 296 10.58 7.45 19.67
CA ARG A 296 11.39 6.30 20.10
C ARG A 296 10.48 5.06 20.18
N PRO A 297 10.93 3.86 19.75
CA PRO A 297 10.16 2.65 19.95
C PRO A 297 10.17 2.30 21.45
N SER A 298 9.17 2.77 22.18
CA SER A 298 8.84 2.29 23.52
C SER A 298 7.33 2.45 23.72
N ASP A 299 6.69 1.28 23.77
CA ASP A 299 5.32 0.97 24.21
C ASP A 299 4.13 1.62 23.48
N SER A 300 3.13 0.75 23.27
CA SER A 300 1.80 1.03 22.71
C SER A 300 1.70 1.07 21.19
N ASP A 301 1.71 -0.12 20.55
CA ASP A 301 0.70 -0.54 19.55
C ASP A 301 1.07 -1.90 18.91
N GLU A 302 1.33 -2.93 19.72
CA GLU A 302 1.19 -4.31 19.28
C GLU A 302 -0.14 -4.88 19.78
N LEU A 303 -1.18 -4.77 18.95
CA LEU A 303 -2.38 -5.59 19.11
C LEU A 303 -2.16 -6.93 18.42
N SER A 304 -1.49 -7.85 19.13
CA SER A 304 -1.59 -9.29 18.86
C SER A 304 -2.75 -9.85 19.68
N LEU A 305 -3.90 -10.04 19.04
CA LEU A 305 -5.04 -10.79 19.58
C LEU A 305 -4.76 -12.30 19.43
N ASN A 306 -4.46 -12.99 20.54
CA ASN A 306 -5.03 -14.30 20.92
C ASN A 306 -4.29 -14.94 22.11
N SER A 307 -4.98 -15.03 23.26
CA SER A 307 -5.02 -16.25 24.09
C SER A 307 -6.16 -16.14 25.12
N PRO A 308 -6.80 -17.27 25.51
CA PRO A 308 -8.13 -17.25 26.13
C PRO A 308 -8.07 -16.93 27.64
N THR A 309 -8.85 -15.94 28.06
CA THR A 309 -9.07 -15.58 29.46
C THR A 309 -9.99 -16.60 30.16
N LYS A 310 -9.46 -17.24 31.21
CA LYS A 310 -10.24 -17.99 32.21
C LYS A 310 -11.17 -17.02 32.96
N ARG A 311 -12.46 -17.36 33.05
CA ARG A 311 -13.49 -16.71 33.87
C ARG A 311 -13.15 -16.76 35.37
N PRO A 312 -13.54 -15.77 36.18
CA PRO A 312 -13.79 -16.01 37.59
C PRO A 312 -15.30 -16.18 37.85
N GLY A 313 -15.62 -17.28 38.55
CA GLY A 313 -16.91 -17.51 39.17
C GLY A 313 -17.08 -16.68 40.43
N ARG A 314 -18.34 -16.33 40.66
CA ARG A 314 -18.93 -15.64 41.82
C ARG A 314 -18.97 -16.59 43.01
N ASP A 315 -18.64 -16.10 44.21
CA ASP A 315 -19.28 -16.54 45.45
C ASP A 315 -19.21 -15.45 46.52
N SER A 316 -20.35 -15.28 47.19
CA SER A 316 -20.64 -14.35 48.27
C SER A 316 -20.27 -14.95 49.62
N SER A 317 -19.90 -14.09 50.59
CA SER A 317 -20.43 -14.02 51.97
C SER A 317 -19.38 -13.63 53.02
N ASP A 318 -19.69 -12.53 53.70
CA ASP A 318 -19.61 -12.26 55.15
C ASP A 318 -18.35 -12.55 56.00
N ALA A 319 -17.85 -11.43 56.52
CA ALA A 319 -17.62 -11.14 57.94
C ALA A 319 -16.29 -11.54 58.65
N ALA A 320 -15.75 -10.48 59.28
CA ALA A 320 -14.96 -10.42 60.53
C ALA A 320 -13.47 -10.81 60.51
N GLY A 321 -12.60 -9.85 60.91
CA GLY A 321 -11.21 -10.17 61.27
C GLY A 321 -10.21 -9.00 61.32
N LEU A 322 -10.41 -8.06 62.25
CA LEU A 322 -9.45 -7.18 62.96
C LEU A 322 -7.97 -6.98 62.48
N THR A 323 -7.59 -5.69 62.40
CA THR A 323 -6.32 -5.05 62.87
C THR A 323 -5.03 -5.28 62.03
N THR A 324 -4.04 -4.39 61.84
CA THR A 324 -3.69 -3.02 62.27
C THR A 324 -2.72 -2.39 61.23
N SER A 325 -2.74 -1.05 61.20
CA SER A 325 -1.82 -0.06 60.65
C SER A 325 -0.31 -0.41 60.55
N ARG A 326 0.37 -0.06 59.44
CA ARG A 326 1.42 0.99 59.33
C ARG A 326 2.39 0.85 58.12
N LYS A 327 2.71 2.03 57.59
CA LYS A 327 3.99 2.52 57.00
C LYS A 327 4.36 2.20 55.54
N ARG A 328 4.33 3.29 54.76
CA ARG A 328 5.06 3.55 53.51
C ARG A 328 6.57 3.33 53.69
N ARG A 329 7.22 2.70 52.70
CA ARG A 329 8.66 2.83 52.42
C ARG A 329 8.88 3.10 50.94
N ALA A 330 9.64 4.15 50.67
CA ALA A 330 10.21 4.51 49.37
C ALA A 330 11.24 3.46 48.92
N VAL A 331 11.36 3.25 47.62
CA VAL A 331 12.37 2.36 47.01
C VAL A 331 13.21 3.19 46.05
N ASP A 332 14.53 3.11 46.29
CA ASP A 332 15.62 3.86 45.67
C ASP A 332 15.86 3.52 44.19
N LEU A 333 16.17 4.56 43.41
CA LEU A 333 16.71 4.47 42.05
C LEU A 333 18.23 4.22 42.09
N PRO A 334 18.80 3.30 41.28
CA PRO A 334 20.24 3.13 41.19
C PRO A 334 20.90 4.20 40.30
N VAL A 335 21.82 4.96 40.91
CA VAL A 335 22.69 5.97 40.30
C VAL A 335 23.84 5.27 39.55
N TYR A 336 24.01 5.59 38.25
CA TYR A 336 25.09 5.07 37.40
C TYR A 336 26.46 5.61 37.84
N ARG A 337 27.46 4.72 37.91
CA ARG A 337 28.88 5.07 38.03
C ARG A 337 29.68 4.43 36.88
N PRO A 338 30.47 5.20 36.11
CA PRO A 338 31.31 4.64 35.06
C PRO A 338 32.54 3.94 35.67
N PRO A 339 32.97 2.78 35.12
CA PRO A 339 34.16 2.08 35.59
C PRO A 339 35.45 2.75 35.11
N VAL A 340 36.30 3.13 36.07
CA VAL A 340 37.70 3.54 35.84
C VAL A 340 38.58 2.29 35.66
N GLY A 341 39.44 2.34 34.65
CA GLY A 341 40.12 1.17 34.09
C GLY A 341 41.37 0.70 34.83
N LYS A 342 41.81 -0.49 34.41
CA LYS A 342 43.20 -0.94 34.41
C LYS A 342 43.33 -1.83 33.17
N PHE A 343 44.12 -1.39 32.19
CA PHE A 343 44.98 -2.17 31.29
C PHE A 343 45.37 -1.25 30.13
N SER A 344 46.51 -0.58 30.32
CA SER A 344 47.28 0.05 29.25
C SER A 344 48.29 -0.97 28.68
N SER A 345 48.69 -0.74 27.43
CA SER A 345 49.79 -1.37 26.66
C SER A 345 49.44 -2.55 25.74
N ALA A 346 49.19 -2.23 24.47
CA ALA A 346 49.94 -2.79 23.33
C ALA A 346 49.54 -2.04 22.05
N VAL A 347 50.40 -1.10 21.64
CA VAL A 347 50.35 -0.45 20.32
C VAL A 347 51.11 -1.33 19.33
N GLY A 348 50.49 -1.63 18.19
CA GLY A 348 51.10 -2.30 17.04
C GLY A 348 50.26 -2.08 15.78
N PRO A 349 50.85 -2.03 14.57
CA PRO A 349 50.52 -1.00 13.59
C PRO A 349 49.43 -1.37 12.56
N MET A 350 48.81 -0.30 12.05
CA MET A 350 47.80 -0.21 11.00
C MET A 350 48.32 -0.65 9.61
N PRO A 351 47.53 -1.39 8.80
CA PRO A 351 47.74 -1.46 7.37
C PRO A 351 46.97 -0.35 6.65
N LYS A 352 47.66 0.32 5.72
CA LYS A 352 47.14 1.29 4.74
C LYS A 352 46.64 0.57 3.47
N HIS A 353 45.90 1.34 2.66
CA HIS A 353 45.33 1.12 1.31
C HIS A 353 43.85 0.73 1.30
N SER A 354 43.00 1.25 0.42
CA SER A 354 43.07 2.39 -0.50
C SER A 354 41.67 2.69 -1.00
N SER A 355 41.46 3.95 -1.39
CA SER A 355 40.33 4.47 -2.16
C SER A 355 39.81 3.56 -3.28
N ALA A 356 38.48 3.40 -3.36
CA ALA A 356 37.76 3.34 -4.63
C ALA A 356 36.31 3.81 -4.45
N ALA A 357 35.99 4.91 -5.12
CA ALA A 357 34.65 5.42 -5.34
C ALA A 357 33.91 4.57 -6.41
N ARG A 358 32.59 4.42 -6.22
CA ARG A 358 31.49 4.21 -7.19
C ARG A 358 30.40 3.42 -6.46
N GLY A 359 29.24 3.99 -6.20
CA GLY A 359 28.29 4.41 -7.23
C GLY A 359 27.08 3.48 -7.07
N GLY A 360 26.11 3.92 -6.28
CA GLY A 360 24.88 3.17 -6.03
C GLY A 360 24.09 3.01 -7.31
N ARG A 361 23.75 1.77 -7.65
CA ARG A 361 22.75 1.46 -8.68
C ARG A 361 21.54 0.82 -8.01
N SER A 362 20.44 1.58 -8.09
CA SER A 362 19.07 1.18 -7.83
C SER A 362 18.74 -0.14 -8.53
N ARG A 363 18.12 -1.09 -7.82
CA ARG A 363 17.67 -2.36 -8.37
C ARG A 363 16.23 -2.19 -8.85
N TYR A 364 16.06 -2.25 -10.16
CA TYR A 364 14.77 -2.29 -10.84
C TYR A 364 14.04 -3.62 -10.60
N TYR A 365 12.72 -3.52 -10.40
CA TYR A 365 11.81 -4.65 -10.26
C TYR A 365 11.37 -5.17 -11.64
N ASN A 366 11.66 -6.45 -11.90
CA ASN A 366 11.20 -7.18 -13.08
C ASN A 366 9.67 -7.32 -13.11
N VAL A 367 9.09 -7.20 -14.31
CA VAL A 367 7.77 -7.69 -14.67
C VAL A 367 7.83 -9.22 -14.73
N TYR A 368 6.82 -9.91 -14.20
CA TYR A 368 6.61 -11.33 -14.46
C TYR A 368 5.72 -11.48 -15.70
N THR A 369 6.34 -11.47 -16.88
CA THR A 369 5.72 -11.97 -18.11
C THR A 369 6.08 -13.45 -18.24
N GLY A 370 5.08 -14.33 -18.31
CA GLY A 370 5.28 -15.77 -18.43
C GLY A 370 5.69 -16.18 -19.84
N ALA A 371 6.98 -16.07 -20.18
CA ALA A 371 7.52 -16.62 -21.42
C ALA A 371 8.19 -17.99 -21.15
N GLY A 372 7.65 -19.05 -21.76
CA GLY A 372 8.22 -20.39 -21.74
C GLY A 372 9.50 -20.48 -22.57
N ALA A 373 10.56 -21.01 -21.98
CA ALA A 373 11.77 -21.43 -22.68
C ALA A 373 11.79 -22.96 -22.82
N ALA A 374 12.00 -23.46 -24.04
CA ALA A 374 13.20 -24.21 -24.41
C ALA A 374 13.04 -24.87 -25.78
N ALA A 375 13.78 -24.34 -26.75
CA ALA A 375 14.29 -25.14 -27.85
C ALA A 375 15.26 -26.20 -27.28
N SER A 376 15.16 -27.43 -27.78
CA SER A 376 16.24 -28.40 -27.65
C SER A 376 16.57 -28.93 -29.03
N ALA A 377 17.74 -28.52 -29.51
CA ALA A 377 18.41 -29.11 -30.65
C ALA A 377 19.07 -30.41 -30.19
N THR A 378 18.79 -31.52 -30.87
CA THR A 378 19.64 -32.70 -30.81
C THR A 378 19.87 -33.20 -32.22
N ALA A 379 21.11 -33.02 -32.68
CA ALA A 379 21.65 -33.63 -33.87
C ALA A 379 21.74 -35.16 -33.68
N GLY A 380 21.25 -35.92 -34.66
CA GLY A 380 21.33 -37.37 -34.72
C GLY A 380 21.48 -37.83 -36.17
N ARG A 381 22.71 -37.82 -36.66
CA ARG A 381 23.15 -38.27 -37.98
C ARG A 381 22.96 -39.80 -38.08
N ARG A 382 22.26 -40.32 -39.09
CA ARG A 382 22.59 -41.60 -39.75
C ARG A 382 21.92 -41.76 -41.11
N SER A 383 22.70 -42.40 -41.98
CA SER A 383 22.60 -42.53 -43.43
C SER A 383 21.81 -43.77 -43.88
N SER A 384 21.25 -43.71 -45.09
CA SER A 384 20.84 -44.75 -46.08
C SER A 384 19.42 -44.44 -46.58
N GLY A 385 19.06 -44.47 -47.87
CA GLY A 385 19.69 -44.94 -49.09
C GLY A 385 18.56 -45.49 -50.00
N SER A 386 18.47 -45.00 -51.25
CA SER A 386 17.56 -45.44 -52.34
C SER A 386 16.05 -45.21 -52.11
N GLY A 387 15.21 -44.94 -53.11
CA GLY A 387 15.35 -44.88 -54.55
C GLY A 387 13.97 -44.58 -55.18
N ASN A 388 13.99 -44.10 -56.43
CA ASN A 388 12.89 -44.00 -57.42
C ASN A 388 11.53 -44.65 -57.07
N ARG A 389 10.44 -43.87 -57.12
CA ARG A 389 9.54 -43.73 -58.29
C ARG A 389 8.41 -42.76 -57.97
#